data_AF-A0A1V5FAW0-F1
#
_entry.id   AF-A0A1V5FAW0-F1
#
_cell.length_a   1.000
_cell.length_b   1.000
_cell.length_c   1.000
_cell.angle_alpha   90.00
_cell.angle_beta   90.00
_cell.angle_gamma   90.00
#
_symmetry.space_group_name_H-M   'P 1'
#
loop_
_entity.id
_entity.type
_entity.pdbx_description
1 polymer ?
#
loop_
_entity_poly.entity_id
_entity_poly.type
_entity_poly.pdbx_seq_one_letter_code
_entity_poly.pdbx_strand_id
1 'polypeptide(L)' 'MTIITATHDMKMLDASDRVVWITDGQVSRIESREELEIQVGGIESRSGK' A
#
# COMPACT_ATOMS: atom_id res chain seq x y z
N MET A 1 19.74 8.21 -0.61
CA MET A 1 18.81 8.67 0.46
C MET A 1 17.89 7.51 0.77
N THR A 2 17.58 7.27 2.05
CA THR A 2 16.71 6.17 2.48
C THR A 2 15.54 6.74 3.26
N ILE A 3 14.33 6.33 2.93
CA ILE A 3 13.09 6.81 3.53
C ILE A 3 12.31 5.59 4.01
N ILE A 4 11.82 5.66 5.25
CA ILE A 4 11.00 4.62 5.87
C ILE A 4 9.75 5.29 6.42
N THR A 5 8.58 4.75 6.07
CA THR A 5 7.29 5.27 6.50
C THR A 5 6.42 4.11 6.96
N ALA A 6 5.74 4.28 8.10
CA ALA A 6 4.69 3.37 8.56
C ALA A 6 3.34 4.05 8.33
N THR A 7 2.44 3.40 7.61
CA THR A 7 1.14 3.97 7.24
C THR A 7 0.11 2.87 7.04
N HIS A 8 -1.15 3.21 7.26
CA HIS A 8 -2.31 2.39 6.89
C HIS A 8 -3.02 2.90 5.63
N ASP A 9 -2.55 4.00 5.04
CA ASP A 9 -3.13 4.53 3.80
C ASP A 9 -2.68 3.68 2.60
N MET A 10 -3.66 3.06 1.94
CA MET A 10 -3.42 2.18 0.79
C MET A 10 -2.80 2.89 -0.41
N LYS A 11 -3.05 4.19 -0.60
CA LYS A 11 -2.38 4.98 -1.66
C LYS A 11 -0.91 5.18 -1.35
N MET A 12 -0.56 5.32 -0.07
CA MET A 12 0.82 5.45 0.34
C MET A 12 1.57 4.12 0.26
N LEU A 13 0.91 3.00 0.56
CA LEU A 13 1.48 1.67 0.34
C LEU A 13 1.71 1.42 -1.15
N ASP A 14 0.76 1.80 -2.00
CA ASP A 14 0.93 1.76 -3.45
C ASP A 14 2.12 2.63 -3.86
N ALA A 15 2.24 3.87 -3.42
CA ALA A 15 3.38 4.73 -3.79
C ALA A 15 4.78 4.26 -3.32
N SER A 16 4.89 3.21 -2.50
CA SER A 16 6.16 2.76 -1.92
C SER A 16 6.90 1.77 -2.82
N ASP A 17 8.24 1.82 -2.82
CA ASP A 17 9.07 0.87 -3.58
C ASP A 17 8.98 -0.57 -3.02
N ARG A 18 8.78 -0.68 -1.71
CA ARG A 18 8.68 -1.95 -0.97
C ARG A 18 7.81 -1.79 0.27
N VAL A 19 6.96 -2.76 0.53
CA VAL A 19 6.14 -2.83 1.74
C VAL A 19 6.59 -4.01 2.59
N VAL A 20 6.83 -3.76 3.87
CA VAL A 20 7.18 -4.77 4.87
C VAL A 20 6.02 -4.89 5.86
N TRP A 21 5.40 -6.05 5.90
CA TRP A 21 4.33 -6.38 6.83
C TRP A 21 4.95 -6.87 8.14
N ILE A 22 4.50 -6.30 9.26
CA ILE A 22 4.96 -6.68 10.59
C ILE A 22 3.75 -7.15 11.40
N THR A 23 3.88 -8.34 11.99
CA THR A 23 2.87 -8.95 12.86
C THR A 23 3.59 -9.55 14.06
N ASP A 24 3.10 -9.30 15.27
CA ASP A 24 3.70 -9.80 16.52
C ASP A 24 5.21 -9.50 16.66
N GLY A 25 5.64 -8.31 16.20
CA GLY A 25 7.03 -7.88 16.26
C GLY A 25 7.97 -8.56 15.25
N GLN A 26 7.44 -9.38 14.34
CA GLN A 26 8.20 -10.09 13.32
C GLN A 26 7.79 -9.67 11.91
N VAL A 27 8.72 -9.79 10.96
CA VAL A 27 8.40 -9.60 9.54
C VAL A 27 7.56 -10.78 9.07
N SER A 28 6.33 -10.51 8.67
CA SER A 28 5.40 -11.53 8.18
C SER A 28 5.44 -11.66 6.66
N ARG A 29 5.70 -10.57 5.93
CA ARG A 29 5.83 -10.54 4.47
C ARG A 29 6.62 -9.33 3.99
N ILE A 30 7.29 -9.45 2.85
CA ILE A 30 7.91 -8.35 2.11
C ILE A 30 7.43 -8.42 0.68
N GLU A 31 6.98 -7.31 0.11
CA GLU A 31 6.50 -7.22 -1.28
C GLU A 31 7.16 -6.07 -2.01
N SER A 32 7.57 -6.29 -3.26
CA SER A 32 7.92 -5.19 -4.16
C SER A 32 6.67 -4.47 -4.68
N ARG A 33 6.87 -3.29 -5.27
CA ARG A 33 5.78 -2.54 -5.88
C ARG A 33 5.00 -3.37 -6.92
N GLU A 34 5.67 -4.22 -7.71
CA GLU A 34 5.00 -5.00 -8.75
C GLU A 34 4.17 -6.16 -8.21
N GLU A 35 4.45 -6.62 -6.99
CA GLU A 35 3.77 -7.74 -6.34
C GLU A 35 2.52 -7.29 -5.57
N LEU A 36 2.41 -6.00 -5.27
CA LEU A 36 1.32 -5.42 -4.48
C LEU A 36 0.04 -5.27 -5.31
N GLU A 37 -0.93 -6.14 -5.06
CA GLU A 37 -2.30 -5.99 -5.56
C GLU A 37 -3.13 -5.08 -4.64
N ILE A 38 -3.07 -3.77 -4.87
CA ILE A 38 -3.82 -2.79 -4.08
C ILE A 38 -5.07 -2.34 -4.84
N GLN A 39 -6.24 -2.77 -4.38
CA GLN A 39 -7.51 -2.24 -4.84
C GLN A 39 -7.76 -0.87 -4.16
N VAL A 40 -7.16 0.18 -4.70
CA VAL A 40 -7.53 1.55 -4.34
C VAL A 40 -8.92 1.80 -4.92
N GLY A 41 -9.96 1.69 -4.09
CA GLY A 41 -11.33 1.99 -4.50
C GLY A 41 -11.43 3.39 -5.10
N GLY A 42 -11.52 3.47 -6.42
CA GLY A 42 -11.96 4.66 -7.10
C GLY A 42 -13.46 4.80 -6.86
N ILE A 43 -13.88 5.85 -6.17
CA ILE A 43 -15.26 6.29 -6.27
C ILE A 43 -15.49 6.71 -7.72
N GLU A 44 -15.98 5.81 -8.56
CA GLU A 44 -16.60 6.21 -9.82
C GLU A 44 -17.77 7.11 -9.46
N SER A 45 -17.57 8.42 -9.62
CA SER A 45 -18.64 9.38 -9.49
C SER A 45 -19.67 9.01 -10.56
N ARG A 46 -20.74 8.33 -10.15
CA ARG A 46 -21.91 8.12 -10.99
C ARG A 46 -22.50 9.49 -11.26
N SER A 47 -22.09 10.12 -12.36
CA SER A 47 -22.71 11.33 -12.88
C SER A 47 -24.09 10.95 -13.39
N GLY A 48 -25.04 10.88 -12.47
CA GLY A 48 -26.45 10.81 -12.80
C GLY A 48 -26.94 12.19 -13.21
N LYS A 49 -27.02 12.44 -14.52
CA LYS A 49 -28.23 12.95 -15.17
C LYS A 49 -28.14 12.80 -16.68
#